data_AF-A0A9D8VV53-F1
#
_entry.id   AF-A0A9D8VV53-F1
#
_cell.length_a   1.000
_cell.length_b   1.000
_cell.length_c   1.000
_cell.angle_alpha   90.00
_cell.angle_beta   90.00
_cell.angle_gamma   90.00
#
_symmetry.space_group_name_H-M   'P 1'
#
loop_
_entity.id
_entity.type
_entity.pdbx_description
1 polymer ?
#
loop_
_entity_poly.entity_id
_entity_poly.type
_entity_poly.pdbx_seq_one_letter_code
_entity_poly.pdbx_strand_id
1 'polypeptide(L)'
;MSFEDCVFSSKGCAALGVEGPSTSPIFHRCRFENSFKSGVSIISGATPEFYDCQIRDNRNVGSQVRSKSKALFRSCVFTSNRFDGAYVLEDSEARFEDCEFSRNGEAGISVESDGNAIVHKCGLSDNVQAGFQTEDRSVKGEVIDSTFKGNGSGSFKLAGLGGSNVYRRGNTEE
;
A
#
# COMPACT_ATOMS: atom_id res chain seq x y z
N MET A 1 8.23 16.75 10.73
CA MET A 1 9.60 16.56 10.15
C MET A 1 9.42 16.25 8.67
N SER A 2 10.30 16.73 7.79
CA SER A 2 10.22 16.42 6.36
C SER A 2 11.54 15.85 5.84
N PHE A 3 11.44 15.02 4.80
CA PHE A 3 12.56 14.45 4.06
C PHE A 3 12.33 14.67 2.57
N GLU A 4 13.39 15.02 1.85
CA GLU A 4 13.31 15.35 0.44
C GLU A 4 14.49 14.72 -0.31
N ASP A 5 14.22 14.11 -1.46
CA ASP A 5 15.23 13.49 -2.34
C ASP A 5 16.14 12.46 -1.64
N CYS A 6 15.61 11.79 -0.61
CA CYS A 6 16.36 10.82 0.20
C CYS A 6 16.24 9.38 -0.34
N VAL A 7 17.21 8.53 0.00
CA VAL A 7 17.16 7.08 -0.25
C VAL A 7 17.28 6.33 1.07
N PHE A 8 16.33 5.44 1.32
CA PHE A 8 16.26 4.56 2.47
C PHE A 8 16.43 3.11 2.03
N SER A 9 17.32 2.38 2.68
CA SER A 9 17.56 0.95 2.44
C SER A 9 18.06 0.25 3.71
N SER A 10 17.80 -1.05 3.85
CA SER A 10 18.20 -1.81 5.04
C SER A 10 18.51 -3.28 4.77
N LYS A 11 19.61 -3.79 5.33
CA LYS A 11 20.00 -5.22 5.16
C LYS A 11 19.35 -6.18 6.16
N GLY A 12 18.67 -5.69 7.19
CA GLY A 12 18.11 -6.54 8.25
C GLY A 12 16.71 -6.17 8.73
N CYS A 13 16.25 -4.95 8.46
CA CYS A 13 14.95 -4.44 8.92
C CYS A 13 14.18 -3.82 7.75
N ALA A 14 13.13 -3.06 8.06
CA ALA A 14 12.49 -2.19 7.08
C ALA A 14 13.42 -1.04 6.68
N ALA A 15 13.22 -0.45 5.50
CA ALA A 15 13.98 0.73 5.07
C ALA A 15 13.68 1.93 5.96
N LEU A 16 12.40 2.08 6.32
CA LEU A 16 11.89 3.11 7.21
C LEU A 16 10.87 2.51 8.18
N GLY A 17 11.04 2.79 9.47
CA GLY A 17 10.01 2.60 10.49
C GLY A 17 9.45 3.95 10.93
N VAL A 18 8.14 4.12 10.86
CA VAL A 18 7.42 5.28 11.41
C VAL A 18 6.51 4.77 12.53
N GLU A 19 6.78 5.21 13.75
CA GLU A 19 6.12 4.68 14.94
C GLU A 19 5.65 5.79 15.87
N GLY A 20 4.40 5.67 16.36
CA GLY A 20 3.86 6.46 17.44
C GLY A 20 2.79 7.49 17.02
N PRO A 21 1.81 7.79 17.90
CA PRO A 21 0.61 8.56 17.56
C PRO A 21 0.86 10.04 17.24
N SER A 22 2.04 10.56 17.60
CA SER A 22 2.45 11.94 17.31
C SER A 22 3.50 12.02 16.20
N THR A 23 3.67 10.94 15.44
CA THR A 23 4.70 10.81 14.42
C THR A 23 4.10 10.95 13.02
N SER A 24 4.23 12.15 12.46
CA SER A 24 3.69 12.53 11.14
C SER A 24 4.77 13.15 10.22
N PRO A 25 5.80 12.38 9.84
CA PRO A 25 6.80 12.86 8.88
C PRO A 25 6.22 12.95 7.47
N ILE A 26 6.75 13.88 6.68
CA ILE A 26 6.40 14.07 5.27
C ILE A 26 7.61 13.69 4.41
N PHE A 27 7.40 12.91 3.35
CA PHE A 27 8.43 12.49 2.41
C PHE A 27 8.11 13.00 1.00
N HIS A 28 9.06 13.69 0.38
CA HIS A 28 8.97 14.13 -1.01
C HIS A 28 10.08 13.49 -1.84
N ARG A 29 9.71 12.88 -2.97
CA ARG A 29 10.66 12.33 -3.96
C ARG A 29 11.70 11.35 -3.37
N CYS A 30 11.31 10.65 -2.31
CA CYS A 30 12.16 9.70 -1.62
C CYS A 30 12.07 8.30 -2.26
N ARG A 31 13.12 7.49 -2.08
CA ARG A 31 13.14 6.08 -2.49
C ARG A 31 13.30 5.16 -1.28
N PHE A 32 12.48 4.13 -1.19
CA PHE A 32 12.50 3.08 -0.17
C PHE A 32 12.78 1.74 -0.87
N GLU A 33 14.05 1.34 -0.90
CA GLU A 33 14.50 0.29 -1.80
C GLU A 33 15.48 -0.72 -1.18
N ASN A 34 15.57 -1.89 -1.80
CA ASN A 34 16.55 -2.93 -1.49
C ASN A 34 16.56 -3.36 -0.01
N SER A 35 15.39 -3.35 0.65
CA SER A 35 15.30 -3.72 2.06
C SER A 35 15.01 -5.20 2.29
N PHE A 36 15.56 -5.75 3.38
CA PHE A 36 15.36 -7.17 3.74
C PHE A 36 13.94 -7.45 4.22
N LYS A 37 13.31 -6.50 4.91
CA LYS A 37 11.88 -6.54 5.25
C LYS A 37 11.12 -5.55 4.36
N SER A 38 10.07 -4.93 4.89
CA SER A 38 9.25 -3.98 4.15
C SER A 38 10.02 -2.73 3.75
N GLY A 39 9.63 -2.06 2.66
CA GLY A 39 10.18 -0.75 2.33
C GLY A 39 9.84 0.27 3.43
N VAL A 40 8.56 0.36 3.76
CA VAL A 40 8.04 1.25 4.80
C VAL A 40 7.18 0.47 5.78
N SER A 41 7.39 0.68 7.08
CA SER A 41 6.59 0.12 8.17
C SER A 41 5.99 1.25 9.00
N ILE A 42 4.67 1.35 9.03
CA ILE A 42 3.91 2.42 9.69
C ILE A 42 3.06 1.77 10.79
N ILE A 43 3.37 2.10 12.05
CA ILE A 43 2.82 1.40 13.22
C ILE A 43 2.48 2.36 14.37
N SER A 44 1.73 1.83 15.34
CA SER A 44 1.44 2.47 16.62
C SER A 44 0.79 3.86 16.49
N GLY A 45 -0.16 4.00 15.55
CA GLY A 45 -0.92 5.23 15.35
C GLY A 45 -0.20 6.32 14.55
N ALA A 46 0.92 6.01 13.90
CA ALA A 46 1.65 6.99 13.09
C ALA A 46 0.82 7.49 11.89
N THR A 47 1.10 8.73 11.46
CA THR A 47 0.36 9.39 10.36
C THR A 47 1.28 10.06 9.33
N PRO A 48 2.20 9.33 8.67
CA PRO A 48 3.08 9.91 7.65
C PRO A 48 2.38 10.19 6.31
N GLU A 49 2.98 11.09 5.54
CA GLU A 49 2.55 11.42 4.18
C GLU A 49 3.72 11.26 3.19
N PHE A 50 3.43 10.73 2.00
CA PHE A 50 4.41 10.46 0.96
C PHE A 50 3.94 11.06 -0.36
N TYR A 51 4.81 11.83 -0.99
CA TYR A 51 4.57 12.53 -2.24
C TYR A 51 5.67 12.19 -3.22
N ASP A 52 5.31 11.75 -4.43
CA ASP A 52 6.26 11.46 -5.52
C ASP A 52 7.34 10.43 -5.16
N CYS A 53 7.04 9.52 -4.22
CA CYS A 53 8.00 8.55 -3.70
C CYS A 53 7.98 7.23 -4.47
N GLN A 54 9.10 6.50 -4.42
CA GLN A 54 9.21 5.15 -4.98
C GLN A 54 9.47 4.13 -3.89
N ILE A 55 8.63 3.11 -3.81
CA ILE A 55 8.73 1.99 -2.87
C ILE A 55 8.96 0.72 -3.70
N ARG A 56 10.22 0.28 -3.81
CA ARG A 56 10.59 -0.71 -4.83
C ARG A 56 11.65 -1.71 -4.40
N ASP A 57 11.68 -2.85 -5.07
CA ASP A 57 12.76 -3.86 -4.93
C ASP A 57 12.98 -4.33 -3.48
N ASN A 58 11.94 -4.29 -2.64
CA ASN A 58 12.02 -4.77 -1.27
C ASN A 58 11.73 -6.28 -1.21
N ARG A 59 12.42 -6.99 -0.32
CA ARG A 59 12.29 -8.46 -0.19
C ARG A 59 11.01 -8.92 0.53
N ASN A 60 10.20 -7.96 0.98
CA ASN A 60 8.89 -8.16 1.59
C ASN A 60 7.88 -7.16 0.98
N VAL A 61 6.81 -6.81 1.70
CA VAL A 61 5.80 -5.82 1.29
C VAL A 61 6.43 -4.44 1.04
N GLY A 62 5.95 -3.70 0.04
CA GLY A 62 6.40 -2.33 -0.19
C GLY A 62 6.13 -1.42 1.01
N SER A 63 4.86 -1.22 1.36
CA SER A 63 4.44 -0.48 2.57
C SER A 63 3.47 -1.29 3.43
N GLN A 64 3.74 -1.37 4.72
CA GLN A 64 2.84 -1.97 5.70
C GLN A 64 2.28 -0.89 6.63
N VAL A 65 0.95 -0.80 6.73
CA VAL A 65 0.22 0.14 7.60
C VAL A 65 -0.62 -0.64 8.60
N ARG A 66 -0.23 -0.60 9.88
CA ARG A 66 -0.90 -1.39 10.93
C ARG A 66 -0.99 -0.69 12.27
N SER A 67 -1.68 -1.33 13.21
CA SER A 67 -1.86 -0.88 14.58
C SER A 67 -2.47 0.53 14.68
N LYS A 68 -3.66 0.71 14.08
CA LYS A 68 -4.42 1.96 14.06
C LYS A 68 -3.71 3.16 13.42
N SER A 69 -2.80 2.88 12.49
CA SER A 69 -2.04 3.91 11.81
C SER A 69 -2.80 4.46 10.61
N LYS A 70 -2.39 5.65 10.14
CA LYS A 70 -2.91 6.23 8.91
C LYS A 70 -1.78 6.60 7.97
N ALA A 71 -1.97 6.47 6.68
CA ALA A 71 -0.94 6.89 5.72
C ALA A 71 -1.58 7.51 4.48
N LEU A 72 -0.95 8.58 3.97
CA LEU A 72 -1.28 9.16 2.67
C LEU A 72 -0.12 8.92 1.71
N PHE A 73 -0.42 8.34 0.56
CA PHE A 73 0.50 8.23 -0.57
C PHE A 73 -0.14 8.94 -1.76
N ARG A 74 0.58 9.93 -2.31
CA ARG A 74 0.16 10.66 -3.51
C ARG A 74 1.26 10.60 -4.56
N SER A 75 0.88 10.26 -5.80
CA SER A 75 1.81 10.20 -6.93
C SER A 75 2.99 9.24 -6.68
N CYS A 76 2.77 8.19 -5.89
CA CYS A 76 3.80 7.24 -5.50
C CYS A 76 3.78 5.98 -6.37
N VAL A 77 4.94 5.32 -6.49
CA VAL A 77 5.10 4.08 -7.25
C VAL A 77 5.53 2.95 -6.33
N PHE A 78 4.76 1.86 -6.33
CA PHE A 78 5.02 0.62 -5.61
C PHE A 78 5.31 -0.49 -6.62
N THR A 79 6.58 -0.87 -6.77
CA THR A 79 6.94 -1.82 -7.83
C THR A 79 7.99 -2.84 -7.45
N SER A 80 7.87 -4.05 -8.00
CA SER A 80 8.88 -5.11 -7.85
C SER A 80 9.19 -5.46 -6.39
N ASN A 81 8.24 -5.23 -5.48
CA ASN A 81 8.32 -5.74 -4.12
C ASN A 81 7.96 -7.23 -4.12
N ARG A 82 8.63 -8.03 -3.30
CA ARG A 82 8.51 -9.50 -3.37
C ARG A 82 7.15 -10.04 -2.88
N PHE A 83 6.43 -9.25 -2.10
CA PHE A 83 5.07 -9.55 -1.60
C PHE A 83 4.14 -8.47 -2.14
N ASP A 84 3.17 -7.97 -1.35
CA ASP A 84 2.25 -6.92 -1.78
C ASP A 84 2.96 -5.58 -2.01
N GLY A 85 2.38 -4.75 -2.88
CA GLY A 85 2.80 -3.36 -3.00
C GLY A 85 2.48 -2.58 -1.71
N ALA A 86 1.24 -2.69 -1.23
CA ALA A 86 0.83 -2.18 0.07
C ALA A 86 -0.06 -3.17 0.82
N TYR A 87 0.06 -3.16 2.15
CA TYR A 87 -0.72 -4.02 3.04
C TYR A 87 -1.25 -3.22 4.24
N VAL A 88 -2.58 -3.15 4.35
CA VAL A 88 -3.30 -2.35 5.35
C VAL A 88 -4.06 -3.27 6.29
N LEU A 89 -3.78 -3.21 7.59
CA LEU A 89 -4.32 -4.14 8.57
C LEU A 89 -4.48 -3.52 9.97
N GLU A 90 -5.11 -4.25 10.88
CA GLU A 90 -5.26 -3.89 12.29
C GLU A 90 -5.88 -2.49 12.50
N ASP A 91 -7.11 -2.30 12.01
CA ASP A 91 -7.89 -1.05 12.16
C ASP A 91 -7.15 0.20 11.65
N SER A 92 -6.32 0.02 10.62
CA SER A 92 -5.52 1.08 10.00
C SER A 92 -6.11 1.55 8.68
N GLU A 93 -5.73 2.74 8.25
CA GLU A 93 -6.21 3.35 7.02
C GLU A 93 -5.06 3.79 6.11
N ALA A 94 -5.13 3.45 4.82
CA ALA A 94 -4.21 4.00 3.83
C ALA A 94 -4.97 4.63 2.67
N ARG A 95 -4.58 5.84 2.32
CA ARG A 95 -5.10 6.58 1.17
C ARG A 95 -4.04 6.64 0.08
N PHE A 96 -4.40 6.18 -1.11
CA PHE A 96 -3.58 6.16 -2.30
C PHE A 96 -4.25 7.02 -3.37
N GLU A 97 -3.55 8.05 -3.83
CA GLU A 97 -4.02 8.99 -4.84
C GLU A 97 -3.02 9.05 -5.98
N ASP A 98 -3.48 8.84 -7.21
CA ASP A 98 -2.63 8.93 -8.41
C ASP A 98 -1.37 8.03 -8.30
N CYS A 99 -1.50 6.87 -7.66
CA CYS A 99 -0.39 5.94 -7.40
C CYS A 99 -0.37 4.77 -8.39
N GLU A 100 0.80 4.15 -8.54
CA GLU A 100 1.00 2.98 -9.40
C GLU A 100 1.48 1.77 -8.60
N PHE A 101 0.82 0.63 -8.77
CA PHE A 101 1.17 -0.65 -8.15
C PHE A 101 1.45 -1.67 -9.23
N SER A 102 2.72 -1.99 -9.46
CA SER A 102 3.08 -2.86 -10.58
C SER A 102 4.13 -3.92 -10.28
N ARG A 103 3.94 -5.12 -10.84
CA ARG A 103 4.92 -6.22 -10.77
C ARG A 103 5.30 -6.60 -9.34
N ASN A 104 4.40 -6.45 -8.39
CA ASN A 104 4.60 -6.93 -7.04
C ASN A 104 4.34 -8.45 -6.99
N GLY A 105 5.07 -9.15 -6.12
CA GLY A 105 5.09 -10.60 -6.06
C GLY A 105 3.82 -11.23 -5.47
N GLU A 106 2.94 -10.42 -4.89
CA GLU A 106 1.58 -10.80 -4.50
C GLU A 106 0.56 -9.82 -5.08
N ALA A 107 -0.29 -9.18 -4.26
CA ALA A 107 -1.26 -8.22 -4.76
C ALA A 107 -0.67 -6.82 -4.93
N GLY A 108 -1.35 -5.96 -5.69
CA GLY A 108 -1.03 -4.54 -5.67
C GLY A 108 -1.29 -3.96 -4.27
N ILE A 109 -2.52 -4.13 -3.79
CA ILE A 109 -2.97 -3.69 -2.47
C ILE A 109 -3.74 -4.83 -1.78
N SER A 110 -3.33 -5.16 -0.55
CA SER A 110 -4.01 -6.10 0.33
C SER A 110 -4.59 -5.40 1.56
N VAL A 111 -5.79 -5.78 1.97
CA VAL A 111 -6.48 -5.23 3.15
C VAL A 111 -7.05 -6.34 4.04
N GLU A 112 -6.78 -6.26 5.34
CA GLU A 112 -7.15 -7.28 6.33
C GLU A 112 -7.51 -6.67 7.69
N SER A 113 -8.10 -7.46 8.59
CA SER A 113 -8.26 -7.16 10.03
C SER A 113 -8.77 -5.74 10.31
N ASP A 114 -10.00 -5.45 9.86
CA ASP A 114 -10.66 -4.15 9.98
C ASP A 114 -9.94 -2.97 9.27
N GLY A 115 -8.96 -3.27 8.41
CA GLY A 115 -8.25 -2.27 7.60
C GLY A 115 -9.16 -1.55 6.60
N ASN A 116 -8.75 -0.34 6.24
CA ASN A 116 -9.43 0.52 5.27
C ASN A 116 -8.46 1.03 4.19
N ALA A 117 -8.73 0.76 2.92
CA ALA A 117 -7.96 1.32 1.81
C ALA A 117 -8.83 2.22 0.93
N ILE A 118 -8.39 3.47 0.76
CA ILE A 118 -9.00 4.45 -0.16
C ILE A 118 -8.06 4.60 -1.35
N VAL A 119 -8.50 4.18 -2.53
CA VAL A 119 -7.69 4.05 -3.75
C VAL A 119 -8.36 4.85 -4.86
N HIS A 120 -7.82 6.04 -5.16
CA HIS A 120 -8.39 6.94 -6.14
C HIS A 120 -7.39 7.18 -7.28
N LYS A 121 -7.84 7.05 -8.52
CA LYS A 121 -7.04 7.32 -9.73
C LYS A 121 -5.72 6.56 -9.80
N CYS A 122 -5.70 5.33 -9.30
CA CYS A 122 -4.48 4.52 -9.27
C CYS A 122 -4.43 3.54 -10.44
N GLY A 123 -3.21 3.18 -10.87
CA GLY A 123 -2.97 2.06 -11.77
C GLY A 123 -2.47 0.84 -10.98
N LEU A 124 -3.09 -0.32 -11.21
CA LEU A 124 -2.71 -1.58 -10.57
C LEU A 124 -2.51 -2.63 -11.65
N SER A 125 -1.26 -2.97 -11.96
CA SER A 125 -0.94 -3.78 -13.14
C SER A 125 0.12 -4.85 -12.92
N ASP A 126 0.00 -5.97 -13.63
CA ASP A 126 1.01 -7.02 -13.67
C ASP A 126 1.44 -7.55 -12.29
N ASN A 127 0.59 -7.43 -11.26
CA ASN A 127 0.85 -8.04 -9.96
C ASN A 127 0.54 -9.53 -10.03
N VAL A 128 1.29 -10.37 -9.31
CA VAL A 128 1.17 -11.83 -9.41
C VAL A 128 -0.21 -12.33 -8.97
N GLN A 129 -0.82 -11.66 -7.98
CA GLN A 129 -2.18 -11.96 -7.52
C GLN A 129 -3.19 -10.94 -8.07
N ALA A 130 -4.09 -10.41 -7.25
CA ALA A 130 -5.05 -9.41 -7.68
C ALA A 130 -4.46 -7.99 -7.63
N GLY A 131 -5.07 -7.05 -8.36
CA GLY A 131 -4.73 -5.64 -8.16
C GLY A 131 -5.11 -5.18 -6.75
N PHE A 132 -6.35 -5.46 -6.34
CA PHE A 132 -6.86 -5.17 -5.01
C PHE A 132 -7.44 -6.44 -4.37
N GLN A 133 -7.04 -6.78 -3.14
CA GLN A 133 -7.58 -7.93 -2.43
C GLN A 133 -7.92 -7.69 -0.97
N THR A 134 -8.88 -8.48 -0.48
CA THR A 134 -9.27 -8.54 0.92
C THR A 134 -9.22 -9.98 1.41
N GLU A 135 -8.80 -10.21 2.66
CA GLU A 135 -8.61 -11.59 3.18
C GLU A 135 -9.41 -11.94 4.44
N ASP A 136 -9.83 -10.94 5.24
CA ASP A 136 -10.45 -11.16 6.57
C ASP A 136 -11.80 -10.43 6.72
N ARG A 137 -12.35 -10.47 7.94
CA ARG A 137 -13.63 -9.89 8.32
C ARG A 137 -13.57 -8.37 8.34
N SER A 138 -14.72 -7.76 8.05
CA SER A 138 -14.99 -6.33 8.28
C SER A 138 -14.05 -5.33 7.60
N VAL A 139 -13.41 -5.74 6.51
CA VAL A 139 -12.53 -4.89 5.71
C VAL A 139 -13.34 -3.79 5.00
N LYS A 140 -12.79 -2.58 4.96
CA LYS A 140 -13.34 -1.46 4.19
C LYS A 140 -12.45 -1.16 2.98
N GLY A 141 -13.08 -0.77 1.89
CA GLY A 141 -12.36 -0.32 0.71
C GLY A 141 -13.18 0.66 -0.10
N GLU A 142 -12.51 1.62 -0.71
CA GLU A 142 -13.09 2.53 -1.68
C GLU A 142 -12.12 2.60 -2.87
N VAL A 143 -12.52 2.07 -4.02
CA VAL A 143 -11.68 2.03 -5.22
C VAL A 143 -12.39 2.76 -6.35
N ILE A 144 -11.88 3.94 -6.70
CA ILE A 144 -12.54 4.86 -7.62
C ILE A 144 -11.60 5.30 -8.74
N ASP A 145 -12.14 5.39 -9.96
CA ASP A 145 -11.48 5.93 -11.15
C ASP A 145 -10.09 5.30 -11.42
N SER A 146 -9.92 4.03 -11.04
CA SER A 146 -8.64 3.33 -11.07
C SER A 146 -8.59 2.30 -12.20
N THR A 147 -7.40 2.01 -12.71
CA THR A 147 -7.19 1.08 -13.83
C THR A 147 -6.51 -0.19 -13.35
N PHE A 148 -7.02 -1.33 -13.78
CA PHE A 148 -6.50 -2.65 -13.47
C PHE A 148 -6.11 -3.36 -14.77
N LYS A 149 -4.92 -3.94 -14.82
CA LYS A 149 -4.44 -4.60 -16.05
C LYS A 149 -3.51 -5.77 -15.77
N GLY A 150 -3.79 -6.94 -16.35
CA GLY A 150 -2.83 -8.05 -16.35
C GLY A 150 -2.46 -8.63 -14.98
N ASN A 151 -3.25 -8.37 -13.93
CA ASN A 151 -3.04 -8.96 -12.61
C ASN A 151 -3.42 -10.45 -12.62
N GLY A 152 -2.57 -11.32 -12.05
CA GLY A 152 -2.68 -12.77 -12.22
C GLY A 152 -3.94 -13.42 -11.63
N SER A 153 -4.59 -12.81 -10.65
CA SER A 153 -5.89 -13.26 -10.10
C SER A 153 -7.06 -12.31 -10.41
N GLY A 154 -6.88 -11.41 -11.39
CA GLY A 154 -7.89 -10.42 -11.78
C GLY A 154 -7.79 -9.09 -11.03
N SER A 155 -8.70 -8.16 -11.32
CA SER A 155 -8.70 -6.81 -10.74
C SER A 155 -8.96 -6.80 -9.24
N PHE A 156 -9.99 -7.55 -8.82
CA PHE A 156 -10.45 -7.61 -7.43
C PHE A 156 -10.55 -9.06 -6.95
N LYS A 157 -9.91 -9.38 -5.83
CA LYS A 157 -10.13 -10.63 -5.09
C LYS A 157 -10.71 -10.31 -3.72
N LEU A 158 -12.03 -10.39 -3.61
CA LEU A 158 -12.74 -10.03 -2.39
C LEU A 158 -13.06 -11.30 -1.59
N ALA A 159 -12.21 -11.63 -0.63
CA ALA A 159 -12.48 -12.67 0.36
C ALA A 159 -12.80 -12.03 1.73
N GLY A 160 -13.71 -12.66 2.47
CA GLY A 160 -14.14 -12.22 3.79
C GLY A 160 -15.45 -12.86 4.20
N LEU A 161 -15.52 -13.35 5.44
CA LEU A 161 -16.78 -13.78 6.05
C LEU A 161 -17.53 -12.52 6.49
N GLY A 162 -18.72 -12.27 5.93
CA GLY A 162 -19.72 -11.25 6.29
C GLY A 162 -19.24 -9.99 7.02
N GLY A 163 -19.36 -8.82 6.38
CA GLY A 163 -19.11 -7.51 7.01
C GLY A 163 -18.13 -6.61 6.25
N SER A 164 -17.33 -7.19 5.35
CA SER A 164 -16.46 -6.41 4.47
C SER A 164 -17.28 -5.62 3.45
N ASN A 165 -16.90 -4.36 3.22
CA ASN A 165 -17.59 -3.45 2.30
C ASN A 165 -16.57 -2.72 1.43
N VAL A 166 -16.55 -3.05 0.13
CA VAL A 166 -15.68 -2.40 -0.87
C VAL A 166 -16.54 -1.67 -1.89
N TYR A 167 -16.54 -0.34 -1.82
CA TYR A 167 -17.18 0.52 -2.80
C TYR A 167 -16.30 0.66 -4.05
N ARG A 168 -16.90 0.49 -5.23
CA ARG A 168 -16.19 0.51 -6.52
C ARG A 168 -16.95 1.38 -7.52
N ARG A 169 -16.26 2.32 -8.17
CA ARG A 169 -16.87 3.22 -9.15
C ARG A 169 -15.86 3.70 -10.19
N GLY A 170 -16.25 3.74 -11.46
CA GLY A 170 -15.43 4.36 -12.51
C GLY A 170 -14.12 3.63 -12.84
N ASN A 171 -13.94 2.41 -12.33
CA ASN A 171 -12.73 1.64 -12.58
C ASN A 171 -12.75 1.01 -13.98
N THR A 172 -11.58 0.90 -14.60
CA THR A 172 -11.38 0.19 -15.86
C THR A 172 -10.61 -1.10 -15.59
N GLU A 173 -11.06 -2.22 -16.15
CA GLU A 173 -10.50 -3.55 -15.92
C GLU A 173 -10.15 -4.16 -17.28
N GLU A 174 -8.85 -4.37 -17.55
CA GLU A 174 -8.29 -4.84 -18.83
C GLU A 174 -7.55 -6.19 -18.71
#